data_AF-A0A271KFR1-F1
#
_entry.id   AF-A0A271KFR1-F1
#
_cell.length_a   1.000
_cell.length_b   1.000
_cell.length_c   1.000
_cell.angle_alpha   90.00
_cell.angle_beta   90.00
_cell.angle_gamma   90.00
#
_symmetry.space_group_name_H-M   'P 1'
#
loop_
_entity.id
_entity.type
_entity.pdbx_description
1 polymer ?
#
loop_
_entity_poly.entity_id
_entity_poly.type
_entity_poly.pdbx_seq_one_letter_code
_entity_poly.pdbx_strand_id
1 'polypeptide(L)'
;MDGEQESIALEAEAPIEPVEPNEPENLEAAEPVEPGEVEDEEAREPNPEEELEEFDWDGKKIKGPKGLKDGVLRQADYTRKTQAVAEKERALEARAAQIEQASKVGEEEMNARAALISIDSDLKSYENVDWDAWETQDLFAAQAGFRKFQQLKAARGEVAGYLGERQKARTEQTQQETAKRLQETRRYAETQIKGWSEEVDKKVTDFATKELGFDWNTLKGAYTPAVYRALHLAWLGHQAINTKPNAPAPKLSVEPLKVVAAKANPPARKNLAEMSMEEYVAHAKREGRI
;
A
#
# COMPACT_ATOMS: atom_id res chain seq x y z
N MET A 1 22.46 -56.87 -2.62
CA MET A 1 21.91 -55.50 -2.77
C MET A 1 20.40 -55.70 -2.88
N ASP A 2 19.64 -56.10 -1.86
CA ASP A 2 19.66 -55.76 -0.42
C ASP A 2 19.86 -54.26 -0.23
N GLY A 3 18.73 -53.56 -0.09
CA GLY A 3 18.68 -52.11 -0.01
C GLY A 3 17.25 -51.60 -0.07
N GLU A 4 16.48 -51.97 0.96
CA GLU A 4 15.59 -51.07 1.68
C GLU A 4 14.34 -50.56 0.94
N GLN A 5 13.29 -51.38 1.04
CA GLN A 5 11.93 -50.88 1.25
C GLN A 5 11.90 -50.21 2.64
N GLU A 6 12.07 -48.89 2.69
CA GLU A 6 11.78 -48.14 3.91
C GLU A 6 10.27 -47.95 4.05
N SER A 7 9.68 -48.89 4.78
CA SER A 7 8.49 -48.70 5.58
C SER A 7 8.70 -47.55 6.56
N ILE A 8 8.08 -46.40 6.30
CA ILE A 8 7.86 -45.40 7.34
C ILE A 8 6.45 -45.63 7.89
N ALA A 9 6.39 -46.51 8.88
CA ALA A 9 5.29 -46.56 9.83
C ALA A 9 5.65 -45.66 11.03
N LEU A 10 4.61 -45.02 11.58
CA LEU A 10 4.57 -44.24 12.82
C LEU A 10 5.21 -42.84 12.77
N GLU A 11 4.34 -41.82 12.69
CA GLU A 11 4.32 -40.83 13.76
C GLU A 11 2.87 -40.49 14.09
N ALA A 12 2.57 -40.53 15.38
CA ALA A 12 1.24 -40.53 15.93
C ALA A 12 0.56 -39.17 15.75
N GLU A 13 -0.70 -39.25 15.35
CA GLU A 13 -1.69 -38.19 15.42
C GLU A 13 -1.70 -37.60 16.84
N ALA A 14 -1.12 -36.41 16.99
CA ALA A 14 -1.16 -35.66 18.24
C ALA A 14 -2.63 -35.30 18.53
N PRO A 15 -3.18 -35.68 19.71
CA PRO A 15 -4.51 -35.26 20.10
C PRO A 15 -4.53 -33.74 20.24
N ILE A 16 -5.38 -33.11 19.42
CA ILE A 16 -5.71 -31.69 19.54
C ILE A 16 -6.44 -31.55 20.87
N GLU A 17 -5.83 -30.92 21.87
CA GLU A 17 -6.49 -30.60 23.13
C GLU A 17 -7.76 -29.80 22.84
N PRO A 18 -8.92 -30.17 23.42
CA PRO A 18 -10.14 -29.40 23.27
C PRO A 18 -9.94 -28.05 23.96
N VAL A 19 -9.93 -26.98 23.16
CA VAL A 19 -10.00 -25.61 23.66
C VAL A 19 -11.34 -25.48 24.37
N GLU A 20 -11.32 -25.36 25.70
CA GLU A 20 -12.51 -25.12 26.51
C GLU A 20 -13.26 -23.89 25.96
N PRO A 21 -14.59 -23.96 25.81
CA PRO A 21 -15.37 -22.80 25.47
C PRO A 21 -15.33 -21.86 26.68
N ASN A 22 -14.77 -20.66 26.52
CA ASN A 22 -14.96 -19.59 27.49
C ASN A 22 -16.46 -19.29 27.57
N GLU A 23 -17.09 -19.83 28.62
CA GLU A 23 -18.44 -19.48 29.04
C GLU A 23 -18.53 -17.97 29.26
N PRO A 24 -19.60 -17.30 28.78
CA PRO A 24 -19.82 -15.91 29.11
C PRO A 24 -20.17 -15.81 30.59
N GLU A 25 -19.33 -15.09 31.34
CA GLU A 25 -19.56 -14.71 32.73
C GLU A 25 -20.91 -13.96 32.84
N ASN A 26 -21.94 -14.67 33.27
CA ASN A 26 -23.25 -14.14 33.54
C ASN A 26 -23.21 -13.41 34.89
N LEU A 27 -23.06 -12.09 34.87
CA LEU A 27 -23.07 -11.22 36.06
C LEU A 27 -24.48 -10.83 36.54
N GLU A 28 -25.51 -11.59 36.19
CA GLU A 28 -26.88 -11.34 36.64
C GLU A 28 -27.25 -12.23 37.84
N ALA A 29 -26.82 -11.80 39.02
CA ALA A 29 -27.37 -12.23 40.31
C ALA A 29 -27.51 -11.01 41.22
N ALA A 30 -28.54 -10.19 40.96
CA ALA A 30 -29.01 -9.20 41.91
C ALA A 30 -30.06 -9.86 42.81
N GLU A 31 -29.73 -10.09 44.09
CA GLU A 31 -30.71 -10.45 45.11
C GLU A 31 -31.61 -9.25 45.44
N PRO A 32 -32.89 -9.47 45.77
CA PRO A 32 -33.83 -8.40 46.09
C PRO A 32 -33.68 -7.99 47.57
N VAL A 33 -33.50 -6.70 47.81
CA VAL A 33 -33.51 -6.09 49.16
C VAL A 33 -34.95 -5.72 49.56
N GLU A 34 -35.42 -6.25 50.69
CA GLU A 34 -36.65 -5.85 51.38
C GLU A 34 -36.48 -4.54 52.19
N PRO A 35 -37.56 -3.78 52.47
CA PRO A 35 -37.50 -2.44 53.08
C PRO A 35 -37.81 -2.42 54.59
N GLY A 36 -37.16 -1.49 55.32
CA GLY A 36 -37.42 -1.14 56.73
C GLY A 36 -36.13 -1.23 57.57
N GLU A 37 -35.72 -0.28 58.39
CA GLU A 37 -36.39 0.73 59.21
C GLU A 37 -35.59 2.04 59.24
N VAL A 38 -36.29 3.14 59.47
CA VAL A 38 -35.73 4.48 59.71
C VAL A 38 -35.39 4.63 61.19
N GLU A 39 -34.14 4.96 61.50
CA GLU A 39 -33.79 5.59 62.77
C GLU A 39 -32.92 6.82 62.49
N ASP A 40 -33.39 7.94 63.02
CA ASP A 40 -32.97 9.31 62.78
C ASP A 40 -31.82 9.63 63.75
N GLU A 41 -30.59 9.78 63.26
CA GLU A 41 -29.49 10.30 64.06
C GLU A 41 -28.66 11.32 63.25
N GLU A 42 -28.84 12.57 63.67
CA GLU A 42 -27.96 13.72 63.49
C GLU A 42 -27.65 14.18 62.06
N ALA A 43 -28.29 15.30 61.73
CA ALA A 43 -27.92 16.23 60.68
C ALA A 43 -26.41 16.55 60.70
N ARG A 44 -25.64 15.77 59.96
CA ARG A 44 -24.37 16.19 59.39
C ARG A 44 -24.64 16.43 57.92
N GLU A 45 -24.63 17.70 57.51
CA GLU A 45 -24.67 18.07 56.09
C GLU A 45 -23.65 17.20 55.34
N PRO A 46 -24.05 16.32 54.41
CA PRO A 46 -23.09 15.70 53.53
C PRO A 46 -22.59 16.83 52.65
N ASN A 47 -21.34 17.23 52.82
CA ASN A 47 -20.68 18.12 51.88
C ASN A 47 -20.85 17.49 50.47
N PRO A 48 -21.66 18.05 49.56
CA PRO A 48 -21.98 17.40 48.28
C PRO A 48 -20.81 17.49 47.28
N GLU A 49 -19.66 18.02 47.71
CA GLU A 49 -18.55 18.39 46.83
C GLU A 49 -17.43 17.35 46.74
N GLU A 50 -17.38 16.32 47.60
CA GLU A 50 -16.19 15.46 47.70
C GLU A 50 -16.20 14.17 46.85
N GLU A 51 -17.29 13.88 46.13
CA GLU A 51 -17.33 12.67 45.30
C GLU A 51 -17.86 12.88 43.88
N LEU A 52 -17.80 14.13 43.41
CA LEU A 52 -18.12 14.49 42.03
C LEU A 52 -16.83 14.55 41.19
N GLU A 53 -16.67 13.59 40.29
CA GLU A 53 -15.56 13.57 39.34
C GLU A 53 -15.93 14.37 38.08
N GLU A 54 -15.06 15.29 37.66
CA GLU A 54 -15.18 15.92 36.36
C GLU A 54 -14.72 14.96 35.27
N PHE A 55 -15.58 14.72 34.29
CA PHE A 55 -15.18 14.04 33.07
C PHE A 55 -15.73 14.75 31.83
N ASP A 56 -15.01 14.56 30.73
CA ASP A 56 -15.39 15.09 29.42
C ASP A 56 -16.29 14.08 28.73
N TRP A 57 -17.53 14.48 28.45
CA TRP A 57 -18.46 13.71 27.63
C TRP A 57 -18.83 14.55 26.41
N ASP A 58 -18.46 14.08 25.23
CA ASP A 58 -18.81 14.71 23.95
C ASP A 58 -18.37 16.20 23.85
N GLY A 59 -17.19 16.51 24.41
CA GLY A 59 -16.60 17.85 24.42
C GLY A 59 -17.17 18.80 25.48
N LYS A 60 -18.01 18.31 26.40
CA LYS A 60 -18.56 19.06 27.53
C LYS A 60 -18.06 18.47 28.84
N LYS A 61 -17.51 19.33 29.72
CA LYS A 61 -17.13 18.94 31.08
C LYS A 61 -18.37 18.83 31.96
N ILE A 62 -18.58 17.65 32.55
CA ILE A 62 -19.72 17.37 33.42
C ILE A 62 -19.18 16.85 34.75
N LYS A 63 -19.71 17.37 35.86
CA LYS A 63 -19.47 16.84 37.21
C LYS A 63 -20.52 15.79 37.52
N GLY A 64 -20.10 14.57 37.83
CA GLY A 64 -21.01 13.48 38.20
C GLY A 64 -20.45 12.60 39.32
N PRO A 65 -21.31 11.79 39.97
CA PRO A 65 -20.87 10.91 41.06
C PRO A 65 -19.80 9.91 40.59
N LYS A 66 -18.91 9.47 41.48
CA LYS A 66 -17.96 8.38 41.20
C LYS A 66 -18.69 7.16 40.59
N GLY A 67 -18.23 6.71 39.43
CA GLY A 67 -18.81 5.59 38.67
C GLY A 67 -19.64 5.99 37.43
N LEU A 68 -20.17 7.22 37.35
CA LEU A 68 -20.92 7.67 36.17
C LEU A 68 -20.03 7.78 34.92
N LYS A 69 -18.81 8.29 35.10
CA LYS A 69 -17.77 8.34 34.07
C LYS A 69 -17.47 6.97 33.47
N ASP A 70 -17.25 5.97 34.34
CA ASP A 70 -16.94 4.60 33.94
C ASP A 70 -18.12 3.93 33.23
N GLY A 71 -19.36 4.17 33.69
CA GLY A 71 -20.57 3.69 33.00
C GLY A 71 -20.72 4.28 31.59
N VAL A 72 -20.53 5.60 31.43
CA VAL A 72 -20.60 6.28 30.14
C VAL A 72 -19.46 5.86 29.21
N LEU A 73 -18.22 5.74 29.70
CA LEU A 73 -17.10 5.22 28.91
C LEU A 73 -17.34 3.77 28.48
N ARG A 74 -17.82 2.90 29.38
CA ARG A 74 -18.16 1.51 29.05
C ARG A 74 -19.24 1.43 27.98
N GLN A 75 -20.29 2.24 28.04
CA GLN A 75 -21.36 2.25 27.04
C GLN A 75 -20.87 2.77 25.68
N ALA A 76 -20.01 3.80 25.67
CA ALA A 76 -19.41 4.31 24.44
C ALA A 76 -18.45 3.28 23.80
N ASP A 77 -17.63 2.61 24.60
CA ASP A 77 -16.76 1.53 24.15
C ASP A 77 -17.54 0.32 23.66
N TYR A 78 -18.64 -0.05 24.33
CA TYR A 78 -19.51 -1.14 23.90
C TYR A 78 -20.14 -0.80 22.54
N THR A 79 -20.67 0.41 22.39
CA THR A 79 -21.25 0.89 21.12
C THR A 79 -20.20 0.86 20.00
N ARG A 80 -18.99 1.38 20.25
CA ARG A 80 -17.89 1.36 19.28
C ARG A 80 -17.46 -0.06 18.94
N LYS A 81 -17.38 -0.96 19.93
CA LYS A 81 -17.02 -2.38 19.72
C LYS A 81 -18.10 -3.10 18.91
N THR A 82 -19.38 -2.92 19.24
CA THR A 82 -20.50 -3.51 18.47
C THR A 82 -20.50 -2.98 17.03
N GLN A 83 -20.27 -1.68 16.82
CA GLN A 83 -20.11 -1.12 15.47
C GLN A 83 -18.91 -1.75 14.74
N ALA A 84 -17.75 -1.87 15.40
CA ALA A 84 -16.58 -2.48 14.80
C ALA A 84 -16.76 -3.98 14.48
N VAL A 85 -17.50 -4.72 15.31
CA VAL A 85 -17.88 -6.12 15.03
C VAL A 85 -18.82 -6.18 13.84
N ALA A 86 -19.87 -5.36 13.81
CA ALA A 86 -20.81 -5.31 12.69
C ALA A 86 -20.13 -4.89 11.36
N GLU A 87 -19.15 -3.97 11.41
CA GLU A 87 -18.34 -3.59 10.25
C GLU A 87 -17.44 -4.73 9.78
N LYS A 88 -16.81 -5.46 10.71
CA LYS A 88 -16.01 -6.65 10.38
C LYS A 88 -16.86 -7.75 9.77
N GLU A 89 -18.03 -8.04 10.34
CA GLU A 89 -18.97 -9.03 9.81
C GLU A 89 -19.42 -8.64 8.40
N ARG A 90 -19.81 -7.37 8.18
CA ARG A 90 -20.16 -6.87 6.85
C ARG A 90 -19.01 -7.00 5.86
N ALA A 91 -17.77 -6.71 6.28
CA ALA A 91 -16.59 -6.83 5.43
C ALA A 91 -16.27 -8.31 5.09
N LEU A 92 -16.45 -9.21 6.06
CA LEU A 92 -16.26 -10.65 5.87
C LEU A 92 -17.34 -11.23 4.96
N GLU A 93 -18.60 -10.85 5.15
CA GLU A 93 -19.73 -11.26 4.30
C GLU A 93 -19.53 -10.76 2.86
N ALA A 94 -19.15 -9.48 2.68
CA ALA A 94 -18.85 -8.93 1.37
C ALA A 94 -17.70 -9.69 0.68
N ARG A 95 -16.67 -10.08 1.43
CA ARG A 95 -15.55 -10.87 0.92
C ARG A 95 -15.98 -12.30 0.56
N ALA A 96 -16.80 -12.93 1.41
CA ALA A 96 -17.33 -14.27 1.14
C ALA A 96 -18.19 -14.27 -0.13
N ALA A 97 -19.07 -13.29 -0.29
CA ALA A 97 -19.89 -13.11 -1.48
C ALA A 97 -19.04 -12.91 -2.75
N GLN A 98 -17.95 -12.12 -2.66
CA GLN A 98 -17.01 -11.95 -3.78
C GLN A 98 -16.31 -13.25 -4.16
N ILE A 99 -15.85 -14.03 -3.18
CA ILE A 99 -15.20 -15.32 -3.42
C ILE A 99 -16.19 -16.30 -4.06
N GLU A 100 -17.40 -16.40 -3.51
CA GLU A 100 -18.44 -17.28 -4.05
C GLU A 100 -18.80 -16.91 -5.50
N GLN A 101 -18.95 -15.60 -5.78
CA GLN A 101 -19.21 -15.13 -7.14
C GLN A 101 -18.06 -15.46 -8.09
N ALA A 102 -16.81 -15.24 -7.66
CA ALA A 102 -15.63 -15.58 -8.46
C ALA A 102 -15.53 -17.09 -8.72
N SER A 103 -15.82 -17.92 -7.72
CA SER A 103 -15.86 -19.37 -7.85
C SER A 103 -16.94 -19.83 -8.83
N LYS A 104 -18.17 -19.29 -8.74
CA LYS A 104 -19.27 -19.60 -9.67
C LYS A 104 -18.90 -19.26 -11.11
N VAL A 105 -18.37 -18.07 -11.35
CA VAL A 105 -17.92 -17.66 -12.69
C VAL A 105 -16.79 -18.58 -13.20
N GLY A 106 -15.84 -18.95 -12.34
CA GLY A 106 -14.77 -19.87 -12.70
C GLY A 106 -15.29 -21.28 -13.07
N GLU A 107 -16.24 -21.80 -12.30
CA GLU A 107 -16.87 -23.09 -12.54
C GLU A 107 -17.70 -23.08 -13.84
N GLU A 108 -18.49 -22.03 -14.08
CA GLU A 108 -19.24 -21.83 -15.33
C GLU A 108 -18.31 -21.81 -16.55
N GLU A 109 -17.19 -21.08 -16.49
CA GLU A 109 -16.21 -21.05 -17.56
C GLU A 109 -15.53 -22.41 -17.77
N MET A 110 -15.22 -23.13 -16.68
CA MET A 110 -14.62 -24.46 -16.76
C MET A 110 -15.58 -25.47 -17.41
N ASN A 111 -16.85 -25.46 -16.98
CA ASN A 111 -17.89 -26.30 -17.53
C ASN A 111 -18.15 -25.98 -19.01
N ALA A 112 -18.16 -24.71 -19.40
CA ALA A 112 -18.27 -24.29 -20.79
C ALA A 112 -17.08 -24.78 -21.64
N ARG A 113 -15.84 -24.72 -21.12
CA ARG A 113 -14.66 -25.27 -21.81
C ARG A 113 -14.75 -26.79 -21.97
N ALA A 114 -15.17 -27.50 -20.92
CA ALA A 114 -15.35 -28.94 -20.98
C ALA A 114 -16.44 -29.33 -22.00
N ALA A 115 -17.57 -28.61 -22.00
CA ALA A 115 -18.62 -28.78 -23.00
C ALA A 115 -18.11 -28.54 -24.42
N LEU A 116 -17.31 -27.50 -24.64
CA LEU A 116 -16.72 -27.22 -25.95
C LEU A 116 -15.82 -28.38 -26.42
N ILE A 117 -14.96 -28.91 -25.55
CA ILE A 117 -14.10 -30.05 -25.86
C ILE A 117 -14.94 -31.30 -26.20
N SER A 118 -16.00 -31.56 -25.44
CA SER A 118 -16.92 -32.68 -25.71
C SER A 118 -17.62 -32.51 -27.07
N ILE A 119 -18.13 -31.32 -27.37
CA ILE A 119 -18.80 -31.02 -28.64
C ILE A 119 -17.81 -31.15 -29.81
N ASP A 120 -16.57 -30.67 -29.65
CA ASP A 120 -15.52 -30.81 -30.65
C ASP A 120 -15.18 -32.29 -30.91
N SER A 121 -15.13 -33.11 -29.86
CA SER A 121 -14.96 -34.57 -29.98
C SER A 121 -16.12 -35.23 -30.73
N ASP A 122 -17.36 -34.86 -30.41
CA ASP A 122 -18.55 -35.38 -31.09
C ASP A 122 -18.57 -34.95 -32.57
N LEU A 123 -18.24 -33.70 -32.88
CA LEU A 123 -18.13 -33.21 -34.25
C LEU A 123 -17.04 -33.93 -35.05
N LYS A 124 -15.94 -34.28 -34.41
CA LYS A 124 -14.85 -35.04 -35.04
C LYS A 124 -15.32 -36.42 -35.52
N SER A 125 -16.29 -37.04 -34.83
CA SER A 125 -16.88 -38.31 -35.29
C SER A 125 -17.62 -38.18 -36.62
N TYR A 126 -18.04 -36.96 -37.00
CA TYR A 126 -18.73 -36.65 -38.25
C TYR A 126 -17.81 -36.10 -39.35
N GLU A 127 -16.52 -35.86 -39.07
CA GLU A 127 -15.59 -35.18 -39.99
C GLU A 127 -15.39 -35.93 -41.32
N ASN A 128 -15.40 -37.26 -41.27
CA ASN A 128 -15.16 -38.12 -42.43
C ASN A 128 -16.40 -38.96 -42.81
N VAL A 129 -17.59 -38.54 -42.38
CA VAL A 129 -18.84 -39.23 -42.74
C VAL A 129 -19.23 -38.88 -44.17
N ASP A 130 -19.38 -39.90 -45.02
CA ASP A 130 -19.98 -39.76 -46.34
C ASP A 130 -21.50 -39.79 -46.20
N TRP A 131 -22.09 -38.59 -46.22
CA TRP A 131 -23.53 -38.41 -46.02
C TRP A 131 -24.37 -38.98 -47.15
N ASP A 132 -23.90 -38.90 -48.40
CA ASP A 132 -24.64 -39.40 -49.57
C ASP A 132 -24.67 -40.93 -49.59
N ALA A 133 -23.53 -41.56 -49.24
CA ALA A 133 -23.44 -43.01 -49.11
C ALA A 133 -24.29 -43.52 -47.93
N TRP A 134 -24.27 -42.82 -46.79
CA TRP A 134 -25.07 -43.19 -45.63
C TRP A 134 -26.57 -43.04 -45.90
N GLU A 135 -27.01 -41.97 -46.58
CA GLU A 135 -28.41 -41.76 -46.95
C GLU A 135 -28.93 -42.84 -47.91
N THR A 136 -28.06 -43.33 -48.81
CA THR A 136 -28.38 -44.43 -49.72
C THR A 136 -28.55 -45.77 -48.99
N GLN A 137 -27.79 -45.99 -47.90
CA GLN A 137 -27.88 -47.20 -47.09
C GLN A 137 -29.05 -47.18 -46.11
N ASP A 138 -29.24 -46.06 -45.41
CA ASP A 138 -30.31 -45.83 -44.43
C ASP A 138 -30.66 -44.35 -44.33
N LEU A 139 -31.71 -43.96 -45.06
CA LEU A 139 -32.25 -42.60 -45.09
C LEU A 139 -32.56 -42.05 -43.69
N PHE A 140 -33.16 -42.85 -42.80
CA PHE A 140 -33.60 -42.36 -41.50
C PHE A 140 -32.41 -42.17 -40.55
N ALA A 141 -31.45 -43.09 -40.56
CA ALA A 141 -30.24 -42.97 -39.74
C ALA A 141 -29.38 -41.78 -40.20
N ALA A 142 -29.18 -41.60 -41.50
CA ALA A 142 -28.43 -40.48 -42.06
C ALA A 142 -29.07 -39.12 -41.71
N GLN A 143 -30.40 -39.00 -41.84
CA GLN A 143 -31.11 -37.78 -41.43
C GLN A 143 -30.98 -37.49 -39.93
N ALA A 144 -31.06 -38.51 -39.08
CA ALA A 144 -30.87 -38.34 -37.63
C ALA A 144 -29.43 -37.89 -37.30
N GLY A 145 -28.43 -38.52 -37.94
CA GLY A 145 -27.03 -38.13 -37.82
C GLY A 145 -26.78 -36.69 -38.25
N PHE A 146 -27.34 -36.28 -39.39
CA PHE A 146 -27.19 -34.92 -39.91
C PHE A 146 -27.84 -33.89 -38.99
N ARG A 147 -29.04 -34.17 -38.47
CA ARG A 147 -29.68 -33.30 -37.46
C ARG A 147 -28.81 -33.14 -36.21
N LYS A 148 -28.24 -34.24 -35.71
CA LYS A 148 -27.32 -34.19 -34.56
C LYS A 148 -26.07 -33.38 -34.87
N PHE A 149 -25.47 -33.57 -36.05
CA PHE A 149 -24.33 -32.77 -36.50
C PHE A 149 -24.64 -31.27 -36.53
N GLN A 150 -25.80 -30.87 -37.07
CA GLN A 150 -26.21 -29.46 -37.10
C GLN A 150 -26.43 -28.89 -35.69
N GLN A 151 -27.05 -29.67 -34.79
CA GLN A 151 -27.22 -29.29 -33.39
C GLN A 151 -25.88 -29.09 -32.68
N LEU A 152 -24.93 -30.01 -32.87
CA LEU A 152 -23.58 -29.90 -32.32
C LEU A 152 -22.85 -28.66 -32.85
N LYS A 153 -22.98 -28.35 -34.14
CA LYS A 153 -22.37 -27.15 -34.74
C LYS A 153 -22.96 -25.86 -34.16
N ALA A 154 -24.27 -25.82 -33.95
CA ALA A 154 -24.94 -24.69 -33.31
C ALA A 154 -24.49 -24.53 -31.85
N ALA A 155 -24.52 -25.61 -31.08
CA ALA A 155 -24.09 -25.62 -29.67
C ALA A 155 -22.61 -25.19 -29.53
N ARG A 156 -21.73 -25.66 -30.43
CA ARG A 156 -20.34 -25.22 -30.48
C ARG A 156 -20.23 -23.71 -30.65
N GLY A 157 -21.00 -23.15 -31.58
CA GLY A 157 -21.00 -21.71 -31.87
C GLY A 157 -21.42 -20.90 -30.65
N GLU A 158 -22.46 -21.34 -29.95
CA GLU A 158 -22.96 -20.71 -28.73
C GLU A 158 -21.91 -20.72 -27.60
N VAL A 159 -21.36 -21.90 -27.28
CA VAL A 159 -20.37 -22.07 -26.21
C VAL A 159 -19.08 -21.31 -26.52
N ALA A 160 -18.60 -21.37 -27.77
CA ALA A 160 -17.42 -20.63 -28.20
C ALA A 160 -17.65 -19.11 -28.15
N GLY A 161 -18.85 -18.64 -28.52
CA GLY A 161 -19.26 -17.25 -28.38
C GLY A 161 -19.22 -16.78 -26.94
N TYR A 162 -19.87 -17.52 -26.04
CA TYR A 162 -19.87 -17.25 -24.60
C TYR A 162 -18.45 -17.14 -24.01
N LEU A 163 -17.59 -18.13 -24.30
CA LEU A 163 -16.19 -18.11 -23.84
C LEU A 163 -15.39 -16.93 -24.43
N GLY A 164 -15.65 -16.60 -25.69
CA GLY A 164 -15.02 -15.44 -26.35
C GLY A 164 -15.41 -14.11 -25.72
N GLU A 165 -16.69 -13.93 -25.37
CA GLU A 165 -17.18 -12.74 -24.67
C GLU A 165 -16.59 -12.62 -23.27
N ARG A 166 -16.55 -13.71 -22.50
CA ARG A 166 -15.92 -13.75 -21.17
C ARG A 166 -14.43 -13.39 -21.24
N GLN A 167 -13.71 -13.93 -22.22
CA GLN A 167 -12.29 -13.61 -22.42
C GLN A 167 -12.07 -12.13 -22.76
N LYS A 168 -12.93 -11.54 -23.61
CA LYS A 168 -12.88 -10.11 -23.94
C LYS A 168 -13.15 -9.25 -22.71
N ALA A 169 -14.23 -9.54 -21.97
CA ALA A 169 -14.59 -8.83 -20.75
C ALA A 169 -13.45 -8.84 -19.73
N ARG A 170 -12.80 -9.99 -19.50
CA ARG A 170 -11.64 -10.10 -18.59
C ARG A 170 -10.45 -9.26 -19.08
N THR A 171 -10.20 -9.28 -20.37
CA THR A 171 -9.10 -8.53 -20.99
C THR A 171 -9.34 -7.02 -20.85
N GLU A 172 -10.56 -6.55 -21.12
CA GLU A 172 -10.97 -5.17 -20.96
C GLU A 172 -10.89 -4.72 -19.49
N GLN A 173 -11.38 -5.53 -18.56
CA GLN A 173 -11.28 -5.25 -17.12
C GLN A 173 -9.80 -5.13 -16.70
N THR A 174 -8.94 -6.06 -17.12
CA THR A 174 -7.51 -6.01 -16.81
C THR A 174 -6.85 -4.75 -17.37
N GLN A 175 -7.22 -4.34 -18.59
CA GLN A 175 -6.72 -3.10 -19.20
C GLN A 175 -7.18 -1.86 -18.42
N GLN A 176 -8.44 -1.81 -17.99
CA GLN A 176 -8.98 -0.71 -17.19
C GLN A 176 -8.30 -0.63 -15.81
N GLU A 177 -8.15 -1.75 -15.12
CA GLU A 177 -7.47 -1.83 -13.83
C GLU A 177 -6.00 -1.41 -13.95
N THR A 178 -5.32 -1.86 -15.00
CA THR A 178 -3.94 -1.46 -15.30
C THR A 178 -3.87 0.05 -15.56
N ALA A 179 -4.75 0.59 -16.40
CA ALA A 179 -4.79 2.02 -16.68
C ALA A 179 -5.04 2.86 -15.42
N LYS A 180 -5.99 2.45 -14.58
CA LYS A 180 -6.28 3.10 -13.29
C LYS A 180 -5.06 3.07 -12.37
N ARG A 181 -4.41 1.91 -12.23
CA ARG A 181 -3.20 1.76 -11.42
C ARG A 181 -2.05 2.64 -11.92
N LEU A 182 -1.87 2.75 -13.23
CA LEU A 182 -0.88 3.66 -13.81
C LEU A 182 -1.20 5.13 -13.53
N GLN A 183 -2.46 5.53 -13.63
CA GLN A 183 -2.90 6.90 -13.31
C GLN A 183 -2.67 7.22 -11.83
N GLU A 184 -3.02 6.30 -10.92
CA GLU A 184 -2.77 6.44 -9.49
C GLU A 184 -1.27 6.53 -9.18
N THR A 185 -0.45 5.72 -9.84
CA THR A 185 1.01 5.75 -9.72
C THR A 185 1.59 7.08 -10.18
N ARG A 186 1.11 7.63 -11.30
CA ARG A 186 1.53 8.95 -11.81
C ARG A 186 1.13 10.07 -10.85
N ARG A 187 -0.13 10.09 -10.41
CA ARG A 187 -0.61 11.08 -9.43
C ARG A 187 0.18 11.03 -8.12
N TYR A 188 0.52 9.83 -7.66
CA TYR A 188 1.40 9.65 -6.51
C TYR A 188 2.78 10.24 -6.78
N ALA A 189 3.37 9.95 -7.94
CA ALA A 189 4.69 10.45 -8.30
C ALA A 189 4.73 11.99 -8.37
N GLU A 190 3.74 12.61 -9.01
CA GLU A 190 3.60 14.08 -9.11
C GLU A 190 3.53 14.76 -7.74
N THR A 191 2.84 14.14 -6.78
CA THR A 191 2.57 14.76 -5.47
C THR A 191 3.63 14.45 -4.42
N GLN A 192 4.25 13.26 -4.49
CA GLN A 192 5.15 12.76 -3.44
C GLN A 192 6.62 12.79 -3.83
N ILE A 193 6.94 12.83 -5.14
CA ILE A 193 8.34 12.81 -5.60
C ILE A 193 8.77 14.23 -5.97
N LYS A 194 9.64 14.81 -5.15
CA LYS A 194 10.20 16.14 -5.37
C LYS A 194 11.02 16.17 -6.67
N GLY A 195 10.69 17.11 -7.56
CA GLY A 195 11.36 17.24 -8.86
C GLY A 195 10.90 16.22 -9.89
N TRP A 196 9.78 15.53 -9.66
CA TRP A 196 9.19 14.66 -10.66
C TRP A 196 8.78 15.45 -11.91
N SER A 197 9.05 14.86 -13.07
CA SER A 197 8.62 15.33 -14.38
C SER A 197 8.48 14.13 -15.32
N GLU A 198 7.83 14.31 -16.47
CA GLU A 198 7.75 13.26 -17.50
C GLU A 198 9.13 12.81 -18.00
N GLU A 199 10.14 13.68 -17.94
CA GLU A 199 11.53 13.31 -18.29
C GLU A 199 12.16 12.39 -17.24
N VAL A 200 11.87 12.62 -15.96
CA VAL A 200 12.32 11.74 -14.87
C VAL A 200 11.63 10.39 -14.99
N ASP A 201 10.32 10.36 -15.26
CA ASP A 201 9.56 9.11 -15.50
C ASP A 201 10.17 8.27 -16.63
N LYS A 202 10.52 8.90 -17.75
CA LYS A 202 11.23 8.25 -18.86
C LYS A 202 12.59 7.71 -18.42
N LYS A 203 13.38 8.48 -17.67
CA LYS A 203 14.71 8.04 -17.19
C LYS A 203 14.63 6.88 -16.20
N VAL A 204 13.66 6.89 -15.29
CA VAL A 204 13.42 5.79 -14.35
C VAL A 204 12.96 4.54 -15.10
N THR A 205 12.09 4.69 -16.08
CA THR A 205 11.64 3.59 -16.95
C THR A 205 12.79 3.03 -17.80
N ASP A 206 13.62 3.89 -18.37
CA ASP A 206 14.81 3.50 -19.13
C ASP A 206 15.81 2.76 -18.24
N PHE A 207 15.99 3.21 -17.01
CA PHE A 207 16.82 2.51 -16.02
C PHE A 207 16.25 1.11 -15.72
N ALA A 208 14.94 1.00 -15.50
CA ALA A 208 14.29 -0.28 -15.26
C ALA A 208 14.42 -1.25 -16.46
N THR A 209 14.31 -0.74 -17.69
CA THR A 209 14.32 -1.59 -18.90
C THR A 209 15.73 -1.92 -19.38
N LYS A 210 16.64 -0.94 -19.40
CA LYS A 210 18.00 -1.08 -19.96
C LYS A 210 19.02 -1.58 -18.96
N GLU A 211 18.97 -1.09 -17.71
CA GLU A 211 19.97 -1.43 -16.68
C GLU A 211 19.52 -2.63 -15.84
N LEU A 212 18.24 -2.68 -15.45
CA LEU A 212 17.70 -3.78 -14.65
C LEU A 212 17.14 -4.94 -15.50
N GLY A 213 16.97 -4.74 -16.81
CA GLY A 213 16.53 -5.78 -17.74
C GLY A 213 15.05 -6.15 -17.65
N PHE A 214 14.21 -5.30 -17.06
CA PHE A 214 12.76 -5.55 -17.03
C PHE A 214 12.13 -5.37 -18.41
N ASP A 215 11.25 -6.30 -18.79
CA ASP A 215 10.37 -6.13 -19.93
C ASP A 215 9.30 -5.05 -19.66
N TRP A 216 9.01 -4.21 -20.66
CA TRP A 216 8.08 -3.09 -20.51
C TRP A 216 6.64 -3.54 -20.19
N ASN A 217 6.16 -4.63 -20.80
CA ASN A 217 4.80 -5.11 -20.51
C ASN A 217 4.70 -5.64 -19.08
N THR A 218 5.74 -6.34 -18.62
CA THR A 218 5.84 -6.83 -17.25
C THR A 218 5.90 -5.67 -16.26
N LEU A 219 6.72 -4.64 -16.56
CA LEU A 219 6.85 -3.45 -15.75
C LEU A 219 5.55 -2.65 -15.66
N LYS A 220 4.84 -2.50 -16.79
CA LYS A 220 3.53 -1.84 -16.85
C LYS A 220 2.50 -2.54 -15.97
N GLY A 221 2.47 -3.87 -15.97
CA GLY A 221 1.60 -4.64 -15.07
C GLY A 221 2.01 -4.50 -13.60
N ALA A 222 3.31 -4.39 -13.31
CA ALA A 222 3.83 -4.28 -11.95
C ALA A 222 3.81 -2.86 -11.36
N TYR A 223 3.58 -1.82 -12.18
CA TYR A 223 3.61 -0.44 -11.71
C TYR A 223 2.53 -0.17 -10.66
N THR A 224 3.00 0.07 -9.45
CA THR A 224 2.23 0.57 -8.31
C THR A 224 2.96 1.78 -7.73
N PRO A 225 2.31 2.62 -6.91
CA PRO A 225 2.99 3.73 -6.23
C PRO A 225 4.27 3.31 -5.48
N ALA A 226 4.23 2.16 -4.80
CA ALA A 226 5.36 1.62 -4.06
C ALA A 226 6.49 1.14 -4.98
N VAL A 227 6.15 0.39 -6.04
CA VAL A 227 7.13 -0.11 -7.02
C VAL A 227 7.80 1.05 -7.75
N TYR A 228 7.02 2.05 -8.20
CA TYR A 228 7.55 3.22 -8.86
C TYR A 228 8.47 4.03 -7.93
N ARG A 229 8.08 4.21 -6.66
CA ARG A 229 8.94 4.86 -5.66
C ARG A 229 10.26 4.11 -5.48
N ALA A 230 10.22 2.78 -5.38
CA ALA A 230 11.40 1.96 -5.24
C ALA A 230 12.33 2.10 -6.46
N LEU A 231 11.77 2.05 -7.68
CA LEU A 231 12.52 2.24 -8.92
C LEU A 231 13.14 3.64 -9.02
N HIS A 232 12.39 4.68 -8.64
CA HIS A 232 12.91 6.04 -8.61
C HIS A 232 14.06 6.22 -7.60
N LEU A 233 13.94 5.64 -6.40
CA LEU A 233 15.01 5.65 -5.40
C LEU A 233 16.24 4.85 -5.86
N ALA A 234 16.03 3.69 -6.48
CA ALA A 234 17.10 2.89 -7.05
C ALA A 234 17.83 3.66 -8.17
N TRP A 235 17.09 4.35 -9.04
CA TRP A 235 17.66 5.21 -10.07
C TRP A 235 18.47 6.37 -9.47
N LEU A 236 17.96 7.07 -8.44
CA LEU A 236 18.71 8.11 -7.73
C LEU A 236 19.98 7.57 -7.08
N GLY A 237 19.92 6.39 -6.46
CA GLY A 237 21.09 5.72 -5.87
C GLY A 237 22.13 5.36 -6.94
N HIS A 238 21.68 4.81 -8.07
CA HIS A 238 22.55 4.51 -9.21
C HIS A 238 23.20 5.78 -9.77
N GLN A 239 22.45 6.87 -9.90
CA GLN A 239 23.02 8.17 -10.27
C GLN A 239 24.05 8.63 -9.24
N ALA A 240 23.75 8.58 -7.94
CA ALA A 240 24.65 9.05 -6.89
C ALA A 240 25.98 8.27 -6.85
N ILE A 241 25.95 6.96 -7.12
CA ILE A 241 27.16 6.12 -7.19
C ILE A 241 27.98 6.44 -8.45
N ASN A 242 27.31 6.68 -9.59
CA ASN A 242 27.98 6.89 -10.87
C ASN A 242 28.40 8.35 -11.09
N THR A 243 27.76 9.31 -10.44
CA THR A 243 28.25 10.69 -10.37
C THR A 243 29.39 10.73 -9.36
N LYS A 244 30.62 10.79 -9.85
CA LYS A 244 31.79 11.11 -9.02
C LYS A 244 31.46 12.35 -8.17
N PRO A 245 31.78 12.37 -6.86
CA PRO A 245 31.59 13.57 -6.06
C PRO A 245 32.25 14.72 -6.82
N ASN A 246 31.50 15.80 -7.04
CA ASN A 246 32.02 17.00 -7.68
C ASN A 246 33.33 17.30 -6.96
N ALA A 247 34.45 17.26 -7.71
CA ALA A 247 35.76 17.50 -7.13
C ALA A 247 35.63 18.77 -6.29
N PRO A 248 36.17 18.81 -5.05
CA PRO A 248 36.05 19.99 -4.21
C PRO A 248 36.44 21.18 -5.08
N ALA A 249 35.55 22.18 -5.14
CA ALA A 249 35.75 23.38 -5.96
C ALA A 249 37.23 23.77 -5.88
N PRO A 250 37.90 24.03 -7.01
CA PRO A 250 39.33 24.26 -7.01
C PRO A 250 39.60 25.26 -5.91
N LYS A 251 40.33 24.83 -4.87
CA LYS A 251 40.78 25.73 -3.82
C LYS A 251 41.41 26.86 -4.60
N LEU A 252 40.81 28.05 -4.53
CA LEU A 252 41.39 29.23 -5.14
C LEU A 252 42.83 29.21 -4.69
N SER A 253 43.74 28.90 -5.60
CA SER A 253 45.15 29.02 -5.35
C SER A 253 45.29 30.51 -5.16
N VAL A 254 45.37 30.93 -3.90
CA VAL A 254 45.81 32.27 -3.57
C VAL A 254 47.19 32.32 -4.18
N GLU A 255 47.31 32.90 -5.38
CA GLU A 255 48.60 33.32 -5.89
C GLU A 255 49.21 34.12 -4.73
N PRO A 256 50.42 33.76 -4.25
CA PRO A 256 51.04 34.57 -3.23
C PRO A 256 51.07 35.98 -3.80
N LEU A 257 50.43 36.92 -3.08
CA LEU A 257 50.46 38.34 -3.40
C LEU A 257 51.89 38.67 -3.84
N LYS A 258 52.07 39.08 -5.10
CA LYS A 258 53.33 39.68 -5.52
C LYS A 258 53.56 40.81 -4.54
N VAL A 259 54.53 40.61 -3.65
CA VAL A 259 54.96 41.64 -2.72
C VAL A 259 55.53 42.73 -3.61
N VAL A 260 54.74 43.76 -3.87
CA VAL A 260 55.27 44.99 -4.45
C VAL A 260 56.27 45.45 -3.40
N ALA A 261 57.54 45.47 -3.76
CA ALA A 261 58.59 45.97 -2.89
C ALA A 261 58.15 47.37 -2.41
N ALA A 262 57.69 47.45 -1.17
CA ALA A 262 57.31 48.68 -0.53
C ALA A 262 58.61 49.47 -0.35
N LYS A 263 58.84 50.35 -1.32
CA LYS A 263 59.91 51.32 -1.30
C LYS A 263 59.67 52.23 -0.08
N ALA A 264 60.57 52.09 0.89
CA ALA A 264 60.82 52.99 2.01
C ALA A 264 59.70 53.16 3.06
N ASN A 265 60.00 52.72 4.28
CA ASN A 265 59.38 53.23 5.50
C ASN A 265 59.49 54.77 5.53
N PRO A 266 58.42 55.51 5.82
CA PRO A 266 58.54 56.88 6.30
C PRO A 266 59.25 56.83 7.67
N PRO A 267 60.22 57.72 7.97
CA PRO A 267 60.83 57.75 9.29
C PRO A 267 59.76 58.05 10.35
N ALA A 268 59.83 57.33 11.47
CA ALA A 268 58.95 57.51 12.61
C ALA A 268 58.90 58.99 13.02
N ARG A 269 57.70 59.58 13.05
CA ARG A 269 57.50 60.92 13.59
C ARG A 269 57.72 60.85 15.09
N LYS A 270 58.78 61.49 15.58
CA LYS A 270 59.04 61.68 17.01
C LYS A 270 57.91 62.53 17.60
N ASN A 271 57.38 62.16 18.76
CA ASN A 271 56.29 62.90 19.40
C ASN A 271 56.74 64.33 19.69
N LEU A 272 55.89 65.32 19.43
CA LEU A 272 56.24 66.75 19.57
C LEU A 272 56.65 67.14 21.01
N ALA A 273 56.23 66.36 22.01
CA ALA A 273 56.57 66.58 23.42
C ALA A 273 58.00 66.11 23.80
N GLU A 274 58.68 65.38 22.91
CA GLU A 274 60.03 64.82 23.14
C GLU A 274 61.10 65.47 22.26
N MET A 275 60.73 66.50 21.48
CA MET A 275 61.67 67.28 20.67
C MET A 275 62.30 68.40 21.51
N SER A 276 63.59 68.66 21.29
CA SER A 276 64.22 69.85 21.88
C SER A 276 63.62 71.13 21.26
N MET A 277 63.76 72.28 21.94
CA MET A 277 63.19 73.55 21.47
C MET A 277 63.66 73.94 20.06
N GLU A 278 64.92 73.62 19.72
CA GLU A 278 65.51 73.87 18.41
C GLU A 278 64.91 72.94 17.34
N GLU A 279 64.66 71.67 17.68
CA GLU A 279 64.02 70.69 16.80
C GLU A 279 62.53 71.01 16.56
N TYR A 280 61.84 71.53 17.56
CA TYR A 280 60.44 71.96 17.45
C TYR A 280 60.29 73.16 16.50
N VAL A 281 61.17 74.16 16.59
CA VAL A 281 61.12 75.34 15.71
C VAL A 281 61.37 74.95 14.25
N ALA A 282 62.31 74.03 13.99
CA ALA A 282 62.55 73.49 12.66
C ALA A 282 61.38 72.66 12.12
N HIS A 283 60.65 71.95 13.00
CA HIS A 283 59.43 71.24 12.64
C HIS A 283 58.27 72.20 12.34
N ALA A 284 58.05 73.20 13.18
CA ALA A 284 56.97 74.19 13.03
C ALA A 284 57.13 75.06 11.78
N LYS A 285 58.37 75.44 11.44
CA LYS A 285 58.68 76.19 10.20
C LYS A 285 58.42 75.38 8.94
N ARG A 286 58.64 74.07 9.00
CA ARG A 286 58.39 73.12 7.89
C ARG A 286 56.91 72.80 7.71
N GLU A 287 56.09 72.95 8.76
CA GLU A 287 54.63 72.86 8.69
C GLU A 287 53.92 74.22 8.56
N GLY A 288 54.67 75.32 8.39
CA GLY A 288 54.14 76.65 8.09
C GLY A 288 53.35 77.31 9.24
N ARG A 289 53.64 76.95 10.49
CA ARG A 289 52.94 77.47 11.67
C ARG A 289 53.61 78.65 12.37
N ILE A 290 54.75 79.13 11.85
CA ILE A 290 55.45 80.37 12.24
C ILE A 290 56.13 80.95 11.00
#